data_AF-A0A497MZ22-F1
#
_entry.id   AF-A0A497MZ22-F1
#
_cell.length_a   1.000
_cell.length_b   1.000
_cell.length_c   1.000
_cell.angle_alpha   90.00
_cell.angle_beta   90.00
_cell.angle_gamma   90.00
#
_symmetry.space_group_name_H-M   'P 1'
#
loop_
_entity.id
_entity.type
_entity.pdbx_description
1 polymer ?
#
loop_
_entity_poly.entity_id
_entity_poly.type
_entity_poly.pdbx_seq_one_letter_code
_entity_poly.pdbx_strand_id
1 'polypeptide(L)'
;MSKNTLLSGGGVIAIGVLLTLIVLLESLPSCPWSPYFLVYAFFAIAIPLWLRACKFGRLSEVLRRHWKVFLVVLVVSFVYDVGADLLYGWLISSMGLAGNPQYDFGAALEALAAGAAVKFGISKGMAMLIYALYILIWAPIGEELFYRGYMYGVLQDRYGVYASAIISTVFFSIRHFTHFFFLTPNVPVIPGLWWALSVFPFGLLMVYAYRKTDSLHIPIIIHFLTNIVDALAA
;
A
#
# COMPACT_ATOMS: atom_id res chain seq x y z
N MET A 1 24.47 -7.03 -6.14
CA MET A 1 24.67 -5.60 -6.51
C MET A 1 25.35 -4.88 -5.36
N SER A 2 26.22 -3.89 -5.64
CA SER A 2 26.82 -3.07 -4.59
C SER A 2 25.78 -2.13 -3.95
N LYS A 3 26.02 -1.66 -2.71
CA LYS A 3 25.15 -0.65 -2.06
C LYS A 3 25.01 0.62 -2.91
N ASN A 4 26.10 1.07 -3.53
CA ASN A 4 26.11 2.26 -4.38
C ASN A 4 25.22 2.09 -5.61
N THR A 5 25.19 0.88 -6.19
CA THR A 5 24.29 0.57 -7.32
C THR A 5 22.83 0.63 -6.87
N LEU A 6 22.50 0.07 -5.70
CA LEU A 6 21.13 0.09 -5.17
C LEU A 6 20.67 1.50 -4.77
N LEU A 7 21.59 2.35 -4.31
CA LEU A 7 21.33 3.77 -4.01
C LEU A 7 21.44 4.70 -5.25
N SER A 8 21.57 4.14 -6.45
CA SER A 8 21.48 4.88 -7.70
C SER A 8 20.02 4.98 -8.16
N GLY A 9 19.68 6.00 -8.96
CA GLY A 9 18.31 6.15 -9.47
C GLY A 9 17.83 4.93 -10.26
N GLY A 10 18.67 4.38 -11.13
CA GLY A 10 18.36 3.15 -11.87
C GLY A 10 18.24 1.92 -10.97
N GLY A 11 19.07 1.81 -9.94
CA GLY A 11 19.00 0.70 -8.98
C GLY A 11 17.72 0.71 -8.15
N VAL A 12 17.28 1.89 -7.69
CA VAL A 12 16.01 2.04 -6.97
C VAL A 12 14.83 1.63 -7.85
N ILE A 13 14.78 2.10 -9.10
CA ILE A 13 13.71 1.75 -10.04
C ILE A 13 13.73 0.24 -10.34
N ALA A 14 14.91 -0.34 -10.56
CA ALA A 14 15.05 -1.78 -10.79
C ALA A 14 14.55 -2.61 -9.61
N ILE A 15 14.81 -2.18 -8.37
CA ILE A 15 14.28 -2.83 -7.17
C ILE A 15 12.77 -2.65 -7.07
N GLY A 16 12.23 -1.48 -7.42
CA GLY A 16 10.78 -1.25 -7.51
C GLY A 16 10.09 -2.22 -8.47
N VAL A 17 10.64 -2.36 -9.69
CA VAL A 17 10.14 -3.31 -10.69
C VAL A 17 10.25 -4.74 -10.17
N LEU A 18 11.41 -5.13 -9.65
CA LEU A 18 11.64 -6.48 -9.13
C LEU A 18 10.65 -6.83 -8.01
N LEU A 19 10.48 -5.96 -7.02
CA LEU A 19 9.54 -6.20 -5.92
C LEU A 19 8.08 -6.22 -6.41
N THR A 20 7.72 -5.41 -7.41
CA THR A 20 6.40 -5.45 -8.04
C THR A 20 6.15 -6.78 -8.77
N LEU A 21 7.16 -7.33 -9.43
CA LEU A 21 7.07 -8.65 -10.06
C LEU A 21 7.00 -9.76 -9.01
N ILE A 22 7.75 -9.67 -7.92
CA ILE A 22 7.69 -10.63 -6.82
C ILE A 22 6.30 -10.66 -6.21
N VAL A 23 5.73 -9.51 -5.82
CA VAL A 23 4.38 -9.46 -5.23
C VAL A 23 3.31 -9.95 -6.21
N LEU A 24 3.47 -9.69 -7.51
CA LEU A 24 2.59 -10.25 -8.54
C LEU A 24 2.65 -11.78 -8.57
N LEU A 25 3.85 -12.37 -8.59
CA LEU A 25 4.04 -13.82 -8.55
C LEU A 25 3.52 -14.45 -7.26
N GLU A 26 3.75 -13.79 -6.11
CA GLU A 26 3.22 -14.20 -4.81
C GLU A 26 1.70 -14.07 -4.73
N SER A 27 1.08 -13.24 -5.58
CA SER A 27 -0.37 -13.10 -5.65
C SER A 27 -1.00 -14.18 -6.55
N LEU A 28 -0.26 -14.96 -7.34
CA LEU A 28 -0.87 -16.00 -8.17
C LEU A 28 -1.37 -17.20 -7.35
N PRO A 29 -2.47 -17.88 -7.77
CA PRO A 29 -3.04 -19.01 -7.01
C PRO A 29 -2.04 -20.14 -6.74
N SER A 30 -1.10 -20.36 -7.67
CA SER A 30 -0.07 -21.39 -7.60
C SER A 30 0.98 -21.16 -6.51
N CYS A 31 1.17 -19.92 -6.05
CA CYS A 31 2.10 -19.62 -4.96
C CYS A 31 1.52 -20.14 -3.63
N PRO A 32 2.22 -20.98 -2.84
CA PRO A 32 1.64 -21.65 -1.67
C PRO A 32 1.02 -20.72 -0.63
N TRP A 33 1.58 -19.52 -0.44
CA TRP A 33 1.12 -18.54 0.55
C TRP A 33 0.27 -17.41 -0.03
N SER A 34 -0.05 -17.43 -1.33
CA SER A 34 -1.00 -16.47 -1.94
C SER A 34 -2.38 -16.53 -1.26
N PRO A 35 -3.07 -15.40 -1.00
CA PRO A 35 -2.79 -14.04 -1.48
C PRO A 35 -1.85 -13.21 -0.60
N TYR A 36 -1.21 -13.82 0.39
CA TYR A 36 -0.21 -13.14 1.22
C TYR A 36 1.11 -13.02 0.44
N PHE A 37 1.91 -11.99 0.69
CA PHE A 37 3.08 -11.64 -0.11
C PHE A 37 4.33 -11.50 0.76
N LEU A 38 4.74 -12.62 1.35
CA LEU A 38 5.73 -12.70 2.44
C LEU A 38 7.14 -12.28 2.01
N VAL A 39 7.55 -12.66 0.80
CA VAL A 39 8.89 -12.36 0.25
C VAL A 39 9.00 -10.88 -0.05
N TYR A 40 7.99 -10.30 -0.74
CA TYR A 40 7.89 -8.85 -0.90
C TYR A 40 7.91 -8.15 0.46
N ALA A 41 7.11 -8.63 1.42
CA ALA A 41 7.00 -8.03 2.76
C ALA A 41 8.35 -7.91 3.45
N PHE A 42 9.10 -9.00 3.40
CA PHE A 42 10.43 -9.09 3.98
C PHE A 42 11.38 -8.10 3.31
N PHE A 43 11.45 -8.10 1.97
CA PHE A 43 12.41 -7.25 1.25
C PHE A 43 12.06 -5.76 1.30
N ALA A 44 10.77 -5.41 1.33
CA ALA A 44 10.32 -4.03 1.52
C ALA A 44 10.76 -3.44 2.86
N ILE A 45 10.99 -4.27 3.89
CA ILE A 45 11.59 -3.84 5.17
C ILE A 45 13.12 -3.97 5.14
N ALA A 46 13.63 -5.13 4.72
CA ALA A 46 15.04 -5.46 4.83
C ALA A 46 15.94 -4.55 3.98
N ILE A 47 15.53 -4.22 2.74
CA ILE A 47 16.32 -3.39 1.82
C ILE A 47 16.50 -1.96 2.38
N PRO A 48 15.43 -1.22 2.74
CA PRO A 48 15.58 0.13 3.28
C PRO A 48 16.41 0.19 4.57
N LEU A 49 16.26 -0.80 5.46
CA LEU A 49 17.01 -0.87 6.72
C LEU A 49 18.49 -1.18 6.49
N TRP A 50 18.80 -2.17 5.64
CA TRP A 50 20.19 -2.53 5.33
C TRP A 50 20.95 -1.41 4.60
N LEU A 51 20.25 -0.63 3.77
CA LEU A 51 20.78 0.55 3.10
C LEU A 51 20.80 1.81 3.98
N ARG A 52 20.17 1.77 5.17
CA ARG A 52 20.02 2.92 6.08
C ARG A 52 19.37 4.14 5.40
N ALA A 53 18.39 3.89 4.52
CA ALA A 53 17.70 4.94 3.77
C ALA A 53 16.61 5.67 4.59
N CYS A 54 16.25 5.12 5.75
CA CYS A 54 15.09 5.56 6.53
C CYS A 54 15.45 6.62 7.57
N LYS A 55 14.59 7.64 7.70
CA LYS A 55 14.70 8.70 8.70
C LYS A 55 13.52 8.67 9.66
N PHE A 56 13.80 8.74 10.95
CA PHE A 56 12.78 8.66 12.00
C PHE A 56 12.88 9.82 12.99
N GLY A 57 14.06 10.06 13.58
CA GLY A 57 14.19 10.97 14.72
C GLY A 57 13.43 10.46 15.96
N ARG A 58 13.35 11.29 17.01
CA ARG A 58 12.64 10.94 18.25
C ARG A 58 11.14 11.18 18.10
N LEU A 59 10.34 10.12 18.22
CA LEU A 59 8.87 10.17 18.00
C LEU A 59 8.18 11.32 18.74
N SER A 60 8.44 11.47 20.04
CA SER A 60 7.81 12.51 20.87
C SER A 60 8.13 13.94 20.41
N GLU A 61 9.32 14.16 19.85
CA GLU A 61 9.74 15.47 19.35
C GLU A 61 9.12 15.76 17.99
N VAL A 62 9.15 14.77 17.08
CA VAL A 62 8.54 14.89 15.75
C VAL A 62 7.05 15.19 15.86
N LEU A 63 6.32 14.43 16.69
CA LEU A 63 4.90 14.67 16.90
C LEU A 63 4.64 16.05 17.49
N ARG A 64 5.38 16.46 18.53
CA ARG A 64 5.22 17.79 19.14
C ARG A 64 5.47 18.92 18.14
N ARG A 65 6.50 18.78 17.30
CA ARG A 65 6.89 19.81 16.32
C ARG A 65 5.94 19.88 15.12
N HIS A 66 5.39 18.73 14.70
CA HIS A 66 4.65 18.60 13.45
C HIS A 66 3.19 18.18 13.64
N TRP A 67 2.62 18.30 14.84
CA TRP A 67 1.24 17.86 15.13
C TRP A 67 0.18 18.45 14.19
N LYS A 68 0.38 19.70 13.72
CA LYS A 68 -0.54 20.33 12.74
C LYS A 68 -0.48 19.64 11.37
N VAL A 69 0.74 19.29 10.92
CA VAL A 69 0.92 18.55 9.67
C VAL A 69 0.30 17.16 9.80
N PHE A 70 0.57 16.48 10.91
CA PHE A 70 -0.05 15.20 11.24
C PHE A 70 -1.58 15.27 11.17
N LEU A 71 -2.19 16.22 11.89
CA LEU A 71 -3.65 16.35 11.96
C LEU A 71 -4.26 16.69 10.60
N VAL A 72 -3.68 17.64 9.86
CA VAL A 72 -4.19 18.03 8.55
C VAL A 72 -4.11 16.88 7.57
N VAL A 73 -2.97 16.20 7.48
CA VAL A 73 -2.81 15.07 6.55
C VAL A 73 -3.73 13.92 6.95
N LEU A 74 -3.86 13.61 8.24
CA LEU A 74 -4.78 12.58 8.72
C LEU A 74 -6.24 12.86 8.32
N VAL A 75 -6.72 14.09 8.56
CA VAL A 75 -8.09 14.47 8.20
C VAL A 75 -8.30 14.44 6.70
N VAL A 76 -7.35 14.96 5.92
CA VAL A 76 -7.43 14.93 4.45
C VAL A 76 -7.42 13.49 3.93
N SER A 77 -6.59 12.60 4.48
CA SER A 77 -6.59 11.17 4.16
C SER A 77 -7.95 10.55 4.41
N PHE A 78 -8.52 10.70 5.62
CA PHE A 78 -9.83 10.12 5.94
C PHE A 78 -10.96 10.65 5.08
N VAL A 79 -11.02 11.98 4.87
CA VAL A 79 -12.07 12.59 4.05
C VAL A 79 -12.00 12.11 2.62
N TYR A 80 -10.79 12.02 2.07
CA TYR A 80 -10.59 11.54 0.71
C TYR A 80 -10.97 10.06 0.58
N ASP A 81 -10.49 9.22 1.48
CA ASP A 81 -10.63 7.77 1.41
C ASP A 81 -12.10 7.33 1.55
N VAL A 82 -12.75 7.77 2.64
CA VAL A 82 -14.19 7.55 2.85
C VAL A 82 -15.01 8.17 1.71
N GLY A 83 -14.64 9.35 1.24
CA GLY A 83 -15.34 10.01 0.13
C GLY A 83 -15.22 9.24 -1.18
N ALA A 84 -14.05 8.70 -1.50
CA ALA A 84 -13.79 7.91 -2.69
C ALA A 84 -14.59 6.61 -2.66
N ASP A 85 -14.59 5.90 -1.53
CA ASP A 85 -15.32 4.64 -1.36
C ASP A 85 -16.84 4.84 -1.44
N LEU A 86 -17.37 5.87 -0.79
CA LEU A 86 -18.80 6.20 -0.88
C LEU A 86 -19.21 6.56 -2.31
N LEU A 87 -18.39 7.36 -3.01
CA LEU A 87 -18.63 7.73 -4.40
C LEU A 87 -18.65 6.49 -5.31
N TYR A 88 -17.64 5.63 -5.16
CA TYR A 88 -17.55 4.41 -5.95
C TYR A 88 -18.71 3.45 -5.68
N GLY A 89 -19.01 3.18 -4.41
CA GLY A 89 -20.15 2.35 -4.01
C GLY A 89 -21.49 2.88 -4.53
N TRP A 90 -21.69 4.20 -4.49
CA TRP A 90 -22.88 4.85 -5.08
C TRP A 90 -22.93 4.66 -6.60
N LEU A 91 -21.83 4.87 -7.33
CA LEU A 91 -21.77 4.68 -8.78
C LEU A 91 -22.12 3.24 -9.17
N ILE A 92 -21.46 2.26 -8.55
CA ILE A 92 -21.69 0.83 -8.80
C ILE A 92 -23.13 0.43 -8.49
N SER A 93 -23.69 0.92 -7.37
CA SER A 93 -25.09 0.67 -7.01
C SER A 93 -26.08 1.30 -7.99
N SER A 94 -25.82 2.53 -8.44
CA SER A 94 -26.68 3.24 -9.41
C SER A 94 -26.74 2.55 -10.78
N MET A 95 -25.68 1.81 -11.12
CA MET A 95 -25.59 1.00 -12.35
C MET A 95 -26.18 -0.41 -12.20
N GLY A 96 -26.65 -0.78 -11.01
CA GLY A 96 -27.14 -2.13 -10.72
C GLY A 96 -26.04 -3.20 -10.69
N LEU A 97 -24.79 -2.79 -10.46
CA LEU A 97 -23.62 -3.68 -10.48
C LEU A 97 -23.15 -4.10 -9.07
N ALA A 98 -23.82 -3.61 -8.02
CA ALA A 98 -23.50 -3.94 -6.64
C ALA A 98 -23.55 -5.46 -6.39
N GLY A 99 -22.58 -5.96 -5.63
CA GLY A 99 -22.42 -7.38 -5.31
C GLY A 99 -21.76 -8.22 -6.41
N ASN A 100 -21.49 -7.68 -7.60
CA ASN A 100 -20.73 -8.39 -8.64
C ASN A 100 -19.22 -8.19 -8.44
N PRO A 101 -18.44 -9.25 -8.13
CA PRO A 101 -17.00 -9.12 -7.85
C PRO A 101 -16.16 -8.53 -9.00
N GLN A 102 -16.68 -8.50 -10.22
CA GLN A 102 -15.97 -7.90 -11.37
C GLN A 102 -16.11 -6.37 -11.44
N TYR A 103 -16.99 -5.78 -10.63
CA TYR A 103 -17.29 -4.34 -10.64
C TYR A 103 -17.34 -3.73 -9.23
N ASP A 104 -17.74 -4.50 -8.23
CA ASP A 104 -17.87 -4.06 -6.85
C ASP A 104 -16.61 -4.43 -6.08
N PHE A 105 -15.95 -3.42 -5.48
CA PHE A 105 -14.70 -3.59 -4.76
C PHE A 105 -14.86 -4.43 -3.48
N GLY A 106 -15.94 -4.22 -2.72
CA GLY A 106 -16.24 -5.02 -1.54
C GLY A 106 -16.50 -6.48 -1.90
N ALA A 107 -17.30 -6.72 -2.95
CA ALA A 107 -17.54 -8.08 -3.44
C ALA A 107 -16.26 -8.76 -3.97
N ALA A 108 -15.34 -7.99 -4.58
CA ALA A 108 -14.03 -8.49 -5.01
C ALA A 108 -13.14 -8.90 -3.83
N LEU A 109 -13.11 -8.10 -2.76
CA LEU A 109 -12.40 -8.44 -1.51
C LEU A 109 -13.03 -9.66 -0.81
N GLU A 110 -14.36 -9.77 -0.82
CA GLU A 110 -15.05 -10.96 -0.32
C GLU A 110 -14.69 -12.22 -1.11
N ALA A 111 -14.62 -12.13 -2.44
CA ALA A 111 -14.17 -13.22 -3.30
C ALA A 111 -12.72 -13.61 -3.03
N LEU A 112 -11.84 -12.62 -2.80
CA LEU A 112 -10.44 -12.84 -2.39
C LEU A 112 -10.36 -13.62 -1.07
N ALA A 113 -11.12 -13.19 -0.05
CA ALA A 113 -11.17 -13.84 1.26
C ALA A 113 -11.76 -15.26 1.18
N ALA A 114 -12.82 -15.46 0.38
CA ALA A 114 -13.42 -16.77 0.15
C ALA A 114 -12.45 -17.72 -0.55
N GLY A 115 -11.71 -17.25 -1.56
CA GLY A 115 -10.68 -18.04 -2.23
C GLY A 115 -9.56 -18.45 -1.27
N ALA A 116 -9.12 -17.54 -0.41
CA ALA A 116 -8.09 -17.83 0.58
C ALA A 116 -8.58 -18.84 1.61
N ALA A 117 -9.83 -18.71 2.06
CA ALA A 117 -10.48 -19.64 2.97
C ALA A 117 -10.51 -21.07 2.41
N VAL A 118 -10.92 -21.24 1.15
CA VAL A 118 -10.92 -22.54 0.46
C VAL A 118 -9.50 -23.11 0.36
N LYS A 119 -8.54 -22.29 -0.08
CA LYS A 119 -7.16 -22.72 -0.28
C LYS A 119 -6.48 -23.22 0.99
N PHE A 120 -6.70 -22.53 2.10
CA PHE A 120 -6.05 -22.85 3.38
C PHE A 120 -6.90 -23.74 4.29
N GLY A 121 -8.11 -24.11 3.88
CA GLY A 121 -9.02 -24.91 4.71
C GLY A 121 -9.44 -24.20 6.00
N ILE A 122 -9.61 -22.88 5.95
CA ILE A 122 -9.98 -22.03 7.09
C ILE A 122 -11.33 -21.35 6.83
N SER A 123 -11.91 -20.70 7.84
CA SER A 123 -13.13 -19.90 7.65
C SER A 123 -12.84 -18.60 6.90
N LYS A 124 -13.84 -18.04 6.19
CA LYS A 124 -13.75 -16.71 5.56
C LYS A 124 -13.34 -15.64 6.57
N GLY A 125 -13.95 -15.65 7.76
CA GLY A 125 -13.60 -14.72 8.84
C GLY A 125 -12.15 -14.84 9.31
N MET A 126 -11.59 -16.05 9.37
CA MET A 126 -10.17 -16.23 9.69
C MET A 126 -9.27 -15.68 8.57
N ALA A 127 -9.61 -15.91 7.30
CA ALA A 127 -8.87 -15.34 6.16
C ALA A 127 -8.89 -13.80 6.19
N MET A 128 -10.07 -13.21 6.45
CA MET A 128 -10.21 -11.76 6.63
C MET A 128 -9.41 -11.25 7.82
N LEU A 129 -9.40 -11.95 8.95
CA LEU A 129 -8.62 -11.55 10.13
C LEU A 129 -7.11 -11.57 9.85
N ILE A 130 -6.60 -12.62 9.19
CA ILE A 130 -5.18 -12.70 8.81
C ILE A 130 -4.83 -11.52 7.89
N TYR A 131 -5.67 -11.25 6.90
CA TYR A 131 -5.50 -10.12 6.01
C TYR A 131 -5.52 -8.77 6.76
N ALA A 132 -6.50 -8.58 7.66
CA ALA A 132 -6.64 -7.38 8.50
C ALA A 132 -5.40 -7.14 9.37
N LEU A 133 -4.90 -8.18 10.05
CA LEU A 133 -3.66 -8.07 10.84
C LEU A 133 -2.46 -7.69 9.97
N TYR A 134 -2.43 -8.19 8.75
CA TYR A 134 -1.34 -7.89 7.83
C TYR A 134 -1.36 -6.43 7.34
N ILE A 135 -2.54 -5.90 6.97
CA ILE A 135 -2.67 -4.49 6.60
C ILE A 135 -2.51 -3.54 7.79
N LEU A 136 -2.84 -3.97 9.01
CA LEU A 136 -2.70 -3.12 10.21
C LEU A 136 -1.28 -3.10 10.76
N ILE A 137 -0.54 -4.21 10.67
CA ILE A 137 0.78 -4.30 11.31
C ILE A 137 1.87 -4.07 10.26
N TRP A 138 1.85 -4.85 9.19
CA TRP A 138 2.95 -4.87 8.24
C TRP A 138 2.89 -3.70 7.25
N ALA A 139 1.73 -3.46 6.62
CA ALA A 139 1.60 -2.47 5.56
C ALA A 139 2.07 -1.06 5.95
N PRO A 140 1.63 -0.44 7.07
CA PRO A 140 2.05 0.91 7.42
C PRO A 140 3.55 1.00 7.70
N ILE A 141 4.23 -0.08 8.10
CA ILE A 141 5.67 -0.06 8.37
C ILE A 141 6.44 -0.37 7.09
N GLY A 142 6.18 -1.52 6.46
CA GLY A 142 6.93 -2.02 5.31
C GLY A 142 6.79 -1.12 4.10
N GLU A 143 5.57 -0.65 3.81
CA GLU A 143 5.32 0.20 2.65
C GLU A 143 5.93 1.58 2.83
N GLU A 144 5.83 2.20 4.01
CA GLU A 144 6.44 3.51 4.25
C GLU A 144 7.97 3.46 4.26
N LEU A 145 8.58 2.41 4.83
CA LEU A 145 10.01 2.19 4.75
C LEU A 145 10.48 2.09 3.29
N PHE A 146 9.75 1.32 2.47
CA PHE A 146 10.12 1.08 1.09
C PHE A 146 9.85 2.28 0.18
N TYR A 147 8.62 2.79 0.15
CA TYR A 147 8.21 3.80 -0.81
C TYR A 147 8.65 5.21 -0.41
N ARG A 148 8.59 5.57 0.88
CA ARG A 148 8.94 6.92 1.35
C ARG A 148 10.40 6.99 1.79
N GLY A 149 10.82 6.06 2.63
CA GLY A 149 12.18 6.00 3.15
C GLY A 149 13.21 5.75 2.05
N TYR A 150 13.05 4.64 1.32
CA TYR A 150 14.01 4.25 0.30
C TYR A 150 13.73 4.85 -1.08
N MET A 151 12.60 4.53 -1.71
CA MET A 151 12.37 4.88 -3.10
C MET A 151 12.28 6.40 -3.31
N TYR A 152 11.32 7.07 -2.67
CA TYR A 152 11.21 8.53 -2.72
C TYR A 152 12.47 9.20 -2.16
N GLY A 153 12.94 8.76 -0.98
CA GLY A 153 14.05 9.38 -0.25
C GLY A 153 15.37 9.38 -1.03
N VAL A 154 15.67 8.33 -1.79
CA VAL A 154 16.89 8.24 -2.62
C VAL A 154 16.70 8.93 -3.98
N LEU A 155 15.51 8.87 -4.57
CA LEU A 155 15.26 9.47 -5.89
C LEU A 155 15.21 11.00 -5.84
N GLN A 156 14.72 11.60 -4.74
CA GLN A 156 14.51 13.05 -4.67
C GLN A 156 15.81 13.85 -4.87
N ASP A 157 16.95 13.32 -4.45
CA ASP A 157 18.25 13.99 -4.58
C ASP A 157 18.76 14.00 -6.03
N ARG A 158 18.20 13.15 -6.90
CA ARG A 158 18.64 12.97 -8.30
C ARG A 158 17.63 13.47 -9.32
N TYR A 159 16.35 13.17 -9.11
CA TYR A 159 15.26 13.48 -10.05
C TYR A 159 14.35 14.61 -9.56
N GLY A 160 14.66 15.17 -8.38
CA GLY A 160 13.84 16.20 -7.76
C GLY A 160 12.57 15.65 -7.14
N VAL A 161 11.86 16.53 -6.46
CA VAL A 161 10.72 16.21 -5.60
C VAL A 161 9.56 15.59 -6.38
N TYR A 162 9.11 16.27 -7.44
CA TYR A 162 7.86 15.92 -8.12
C TYR A 162 7.96 14.59 -8.85
N ALA A 163 9.04 14.38 -9.62
CA ALA A 163 9.27 13.12 -10.32
C ALA A 163 9.38 11.95 -9.33
N SER A 164 10.11 12.14 -8.22
CA SER A 164 10.30 11.10 -7.20
C SER A 164 9.01 10.78 -6.45
N ALA A 165 8.18 11.79 -6.17
CA ALA A 165 6.86 11.62 -5.57
C ALA A 165 5.95 10.79 -6.48
N ILE A 166 5.91 11.11 -7.78
CA ILE A 166 5.12 10.37 -8.76
C ILE A 166 5.63 8.94 -8.89
N ILE A 167 6.94 8.73 -9.11
CA ILE A 167 7.52 7.39 -9.31
C ILE A 167 7.24 6.48 -8.10
N SER A 168 7.55 6.95 -6.88
CA SER A 168 7.31 6.16 -5.67
C SER A 168 5.83 5.84 -5.47
N THR A 169 4.96 6.80 -5.75
CA THR A 169 3.51 6.63 -5.61
C THR A 169 2.92 5.69 -6.67
N VAL A 170 3.42 5.71 -7.90
CA VAL A 170 3.01 4.78 -8.96
C VAL A 170 3.33 3.33 -8.54
N PHE A 171 4.55 3.07 -8.05
CA PHE A 171 4.92 1.73 -7.59
C PHE A 171 4.13 1.28 -6.36
N PHE A 172 3.80 2.20 -5.44
CA PHE A 172 2.90 1.93 -4.32
C PHE A 172 1.50 1.55 -4.82
N SER A 173 0.97 2.32 -5.76
CA SER A 173 -0.39 2.17 -6.29
C SER A 173 -0.58 0.88 -7.08
N ILE A 174 0.30 0.59 -8.04
CA ILE A 174 0.20 -0.61 -8.90
C ILE A 174 0.21 -1.91 -8.08
N ARG A 175 0.97 -1.92 -6.98
CA ARG A 175 1.07 -3.07 -6.07
C ARG A 175 -0.28 -3.44 -5.43
N HIS A 176 -1.23 -2.51 -5.29
CA HIS A 176 -2.55 -2.81 -4.75
C HIS A 176 -3.40 -3.65 -5.73
N PHE A 177 -3.26 -3.41 -7.04
CA PHE A 177 -3.94 -4.23 -8.05
C PHE A 177 -3.43 -5.69 -8.01
N THR A 178 -2.16 -5.93 -7.69
CA THR A 178 -1.59 -7.29 -7.79
C THR A 178 -2.31 -8.30 -6.88
N HIS A 179 -2.90 -7.88 -5.76
CA HIS A 179 -3.68 -8.74 -4.87
C HIS A 179 -4.73 -9.59 -5.60
N PHE A 180 -5.44 -8.99 -6.56
CA PHE A 180 -6.53 -9.64 -7.26
C PHE A 180 -6.09 -10.70 -8.27
N PHE A 181 -4.79 -10.80 -8.57
CA PHE A 181 -4.27 -11.89 -9.39
C PHE A 181 -4.43 -13.27 -8.73
N PHE A 182 -4.73 -13.31 -7.43
CA PHE A 182 -5.12 -14.55 -6.74
C PHE A 182 -6.42 -15.16 -7.29
N LEU A 183 -7.27 -14.35 -7.93
CA LEU A 183 -8.52 -14.80 -8.54
C LEU A 183 -8.36 -15.21 -10.01
N THR A 184 -7.11 -15.39 -10.49
CA THR A 184 -6.82 -15.89 -11.84
C THR A 184 -7.54 -17.23 -12.08
N PRO A 185 -8.22 -17.42 -13.23
CA PRO A 185 -8.21 -16.57 -14.44
C PRO A 185 -9.18 -15.39 -14.43
N ASN A 186 -10.11 -15.31 -13.47
CA ASN A 186 -11.17 -14.30 -13.44
C ASN A 186 -10.79 -13.08 -12.57
N VAL A 187 -9.65 -12.47 -12.88
CA VAL A 187 -9.13 -11.31 -12.13
C VAL A 187 -10.11 -10.14 -12.22
N PRO A 188 -10.62 -9.59 -11.10
CA PRO A 188 -11.50 -8.43 -11.11
C PRO A 188 -10.74 -7.14 -11.46
N VAL A 189 -10.60 -6.89 -12.77
CA VAL A 189 -9.78 -5.80 -13.30
C VAL A 189 -10.30 -4.42 -12.87
N ILE A 190 -11.62 -4.20 -12.87
CA ILE A 190 -12.20 -2.89 -12.53
C ILE A 190 -11.95 -2.56 -11.04
N PRO A 191 -12.29 -3.43 -10.07
CA PRO A 191 -11.90 -3.26 -8.67
C PRO A 191 -10.39 -3.06 -8.47
N GLY A 192 -9.56 -3.79 -9.21
CA GLY A 192 -8.11 -3.66 -9.12
C GLY A 192 -7.57 -2.32 -9.61
N LEU A 193 -8.08 -1.82 -10.73
CA LEU A 193 -7.77 -0.48 -11.24
C LEU A 193 -8.29 0.60 -10.30
N TRP A 194 -9.52 0.45 -9.79
CA TRP A 194 -10.08 1.35 -8.78
C TRP A 194 -9.16 1.44 -7.56
N TRP A 195 -8.71 0.30 -7.04
CA TRP A 195 -7.84 0.28 -5.87
C TRP A 195 -6.50 0.98 -6.13
N ALA A 196 -5.84 0.68 -7.25
CA ALA A 196 -4.59 1.36 -7.61
C ALA A 196 -4.79 2.88 -7.80
N LEU A 197 -5.90 3.33 -8.38
CA LEU A 197 -6.16 4.75 -8.62
C LEU A 197 -6.55 5.49 -7.35
N SER A 198 -7.36 4.88 -6.48
CA SER A 198 -7.82 5.48 -5.22
C SER A 198 -6.67 5.63 -4.21
N VAL A 199 -5.74 4.68 -4.12
CA VAL A 199 -4.60 4.83 -3.18
C VAL A 199 -3.54 5.81 -3.69
N PHE A 200 -3.61 6.25 -4.94
CA PHE A 200 -2.58 7.14 -5.52
C PHE A 200 -2.53 8.52 -4.82
N PRO A 201 -3.65 9.23 -4.57
CA PRO A 201 -3.61 10.47 -3.79
C PRO A 201 -3.13 10.26 -2.34
N PHE A 202 -3.50 9.16 -1.68
CA PHE A 202 -2.96 8.78 -0.37
C PHE A 202 -1.43 8.63 -0.44
N GLY A 203 -0.96 7.97 -1.49
CA GLY A 203 0.42 7.91 -1.95
C GLY A 203 1.20 9.23 -1.80
N LEU A 204 0.67 10.25 -2.48
CA LEU A 204 1.21 11.61 -2.52
C LEU A 204 1.12 12.32 -1.16
N LEU A 205 0.04 12.12 -0.41
CA LEU A 205 -0.12 12.69 0.94
C LEU A 205 0.95 12.19 1.89
N MET A 206 1.32 10.91 1.83
CA MET A 206 2.39 10.36 2.67
C MET A 206 3.77 10.89 2.25
N VAL A 207 4.00 11.12 0.95
CA VAL A 207 5.22 11.83 0.48
C VAL A 207 5.24 13.24 1.05
N TYR A 208 4.12 13.98 0.98
CA TYR A 208 4.01 15.32 1.56
C TYR A 208 4.30 15.31 3.06
N ALA A 209 3.69 14.39 3.82
CA ALA A 209 3.92 14.22 5.24
C ALA A 209 5.40 13.97 5.53
N TYR A 210 5.98 12.95 4.91
CA TYR A 210 7.39 12.60 5.06
C TYR A 210 8.32 13.80 4.80
N ARG A 211 8.10 14.53 3.71
CA ARG A 211 8.92 15.71 3.36
C ARG A 211 8.79 16.85 4.35
N LYS A 212 7.59 17.11 4.86
CA LYS A 212 7.33 18.21 5.79
C LYS A 212 7.86 17.93 7.19
N THR A 213 8.03 16.66 7.55
CA THR A 213 8.43 16.25 8.89
C THR A 213 9.83 15.62 8.96
N ASP A 214 10.46 15.36 7.80
CA ASP A 214 11.74 14.63 7.63
C ASP A 214 11.80 13.36 8.50
N SER A 215 10.67 12.65 8.59
CA SER A 215 10.48 11.52 9.51
C SER A 215 9.38 10.60 9.01
N LEU A 216 9.64 9.29 9.05
CA LEU A 216 8.69 8.24 8.72
C LEU A 216 7.66 7.99 9.82
N HIS A 217 7.86 8.46 11.05
CA HIS A 217 6.86 8.25 12.12
C HIS A 217 5.49 8.79 11.73
N ILE A 218 5.45 9.96 11.10
CA ILE A 218 4.21 10.65 10.74
C ILE A 218 3.43 9.87 9.66
N PRO A 219 4.00 9.55 8.49
CA PRO A 219 3.28 8.75 7.49
C PRO A 219 2.93 7.34 8.00
N ILE A 220 3.80 6.67 8.79
CA ILE A 220 3.49 5.36 9.37
C ILE A 220 2.24 5.42 10.26
N ILE A 221 2.16 6.41 11.15
CA ILE A 221 1.00 6.55 12.05
C ILE A 221 -0.27 6.90 11.26
N ILE A 222 -0.19 7.79 10.27
CA ILE A 222 -1.36 8.15 9.46
C ILE A 222 -1.85 6.95 8.65
N HIS A 223 -0.94 6.20 8.03
CA HIS A 223 -1.25 4.97 7.30
C HIS A 223 -1.88 3.92 8.22
N PHE A 224 -1.30 3.67 9.39
CA PHE A 224 -1.89 2.78 10.38
C PHE A 224 -3.32 3.18 10.76
N LEU A 225 -3.54 4.47 11.04
CA LEU A 225 -4.85 4.98 11.43
C LEU A 225 -5.87 4.92 10.28
N THR A 226 -5.44 5.09 9.04
CA THR A 226 -6.30 4.96 7.85
C THR A 226 -6.74 3.52 7.66
N ASN A 227 -5.79 2.58 7.72
CA ASN A 227 -6.11 1.15 7.62
C ASN A 227 -7.04 0.66 8.75
N ILE A 228 -7.01 1.28 9.94
CA ILE A 228 -8.01 0.98 11.00
C ILE A 228 -9.41 1.38 10.56
N VAL A 229 -9.58 2.57 9.98
CA VAL A 229 -10.90 3.04 9.52
C VAL A 229 -11.43 2.09 8.46
N ASP A 230 -10.61 1.69 7.50
CA ASP A 230 -11.02 0.79 6.42
C ASP A 230 -11.38 -0.60 6.94
N ALA A 231 -10.57 -1.13 7.87
CA ALA A 231 -10.82 -2.43 8.49
C ALA A 231 -12.08 -2.45 9.37
N LEU A 232 -12.53 -1.29 9.87
CA LEU A 232 -13.77 -1.16 10.65
C LEU A 232 -14.99 -0.84 9.77
N ALA A 233 -14.78 -0.30 8.57
CA ALA A 233 -15.82 0.00 7.60
C ALA A 233 -16.20 -1.20 6.71
N ALA A 234 -15.29 -2.18 6.59
CA ALA A 234 -15.47 -3.45 5.87
C ALA A 234 -16.25 -4.51 6.68
#